data_AF-A0A968SMT1-F1
#
_entry.id   AF-A0A968SMT1-F1
#
_cell.length_a   1.000
_cell.length_b   1.000
_cell.length_c   1.000
_cell.angle_alpha   90.00
_cell.angle_beta   90.00
_cell.angle_gamma   90.00
#
_symmetry.space_group_name_H-M   'P 1'
#
loop_
_entity.id
_entity.type
_entity.pdbx_description
1 polymer ?
#
loop_
_entity_poly.entity_id
_entity_poly.type
_entity_poly.pdbx_seq_one_letter_code
_entity_poly.pdbx_strand_id
1 'polypeptide(L)'
;MDPVKSIAGHSAQKIDERRLKKSALSILLKGLFLIAPLHVIATFPEPVEAQQCQNRQNGICLSVPTLQLPQNSDVPTRIRAVNDWAFRNGSTVAFPNFHQADYGNGLVFGVHVLDGTMAASVDVPISQLGNPRTVEDQFRAVNDWASRNHNSVAFPNFHQANYGSGTVAGVVLLDNRIARSIDVPMSELGNPRTVEERFRAVNEWATINGYSAAFS
;
A
#
# COMPACT_ATOMS: atom_id res chain seq x y z
N MET A 1 90.16 -27.99 14.13
CA MET A 1 89.09 -27.04 14.53
C MET A 1 88.31 -27.71 15.62
N ASP A 2 88.45 -27.22 16.85
CA ASP A 2 87.87 -27.74 18.10
C ASP A 2 88.30 -26.78 19.24
N PRO A 3 87.67 -26.76 20.44
CA PRO A 3 86.32 -26.25 20.69
C PRO A 3 86.29 -25.23 21.87
N VAL A 4 85.13 -25.02 22.53
CA VAL A 4 84.97 -24.32 23.86
C VAL A 4 85.09 -22.77 23.78
N LYS A 5 84.38 -21.87 24.52
CA LYS A 5 83.53 -21.82 25.75
C LYS A 5 82.41 -20.74 25.50
N SER A 6 81.14 -20.85 25.94
CA SER A 6 80.57 -20.46 27.27
C SER A 6 81.14 -19.15 27.87
N ILE A 7 80.40 -18.19 28.43
CA ILE A 7 79.06 -18.04 29.07
C ILE A 7 78.61 -16.55 28.89
N ALA A 8 77.44 -15.98 29.26
CA ALA A 8 76.16 -16.33 29.92
C ALA A 8 75.09 -15.25 29.59
N GLY A 9 73.82 -15.39 30.02
CA GLY A 9 72.84 -14.28 29.98
C GLY A 9 71.38 -14.64 30.32
N HIS A 10 70.95 -14.28 31.54
CA HIS A 10 69.57 -14.15 32.08
C HIS A 10 68.40 -14.07 31.07
N SER A 11 67.17 -14.55 31.33
CA SER A 11 66.51 -15.41 32.35
C SER A 11 64.99 -15.23 32.11
N ALA A 12 64.18 -16.28 32.10
CA ALA A 12 62.75 -16.14 31.76
C ALA A 12 61.93 -15.40 32.83
N GLN A 13 61.05 -14.47 32.41
CA GLN A 13 60.10 -13.81 33.31
C GLN A 13 58.67 -14.35 33.07
N LYS A 14 58.21 -15.17 34.03
CA LYS A 14 56.90 -15.80 34.05
C LYS A 14 55.86 -14.81 34.60
N ILE A 15 55.07 -14.20 33.72
CA ILE A 15 54.06 -13.18 34.12
C ILE A 15 52.80 -13.84 34.68
N ASP A 16 52.19 -13.19 35.68
CA ASP A 16 51.18 -13.74 36.59
C ASP A 16 49.74 -13.47 36.14
N GLU A 17 48.93 -14.53 36.02
CA GLU A 17 47.51 -14.48 35.60
C GLU A 17 46.58 -13.80 36.65
N ARG A 18 47.07 -13.51 37.86
CA ARG A 18 46.26 -12.93 38.95
C ARG A 18 45.77 -11.49 38.70
N ARG A 19 46.05 -10.88 37.55
CA ARG A 19 45.67 -9.48 37.24
C ARG A 19 44.33 -9.28 36.53
N LEU A 20 43.64 -10.33 36.06
CA LEU A 20 42.36 -10.21 35.32
C LEU A 20 41.08 -10.31 36.17
N LYS A 21 41.15 -10.67 37.45
CA LYS A 21 39.96 -10.89 38.32
C LYS A 21 39.62 -9.75 39.29
N LYS A 22 40.04 -8.50 39.01
CA LYS A 22 39.76 -7.32 39.86
C LYS A 22 39.05 -6.14 39.18
N SER A 23 38.61 -6.27 37.92
CA SER A 23 37.93 -5.19 37.19
C SER A 23 36.42 -5.42 36.94
N ALA A 24 35.81 -6.43 37.58
CA ALA A 24 34.43 -6.87 37.31
C ALA A 24 33.51 -6.87 38.56
N LEU A 25 33.95 -6.30 39.69
CA LEU A 25 33.24 -6.38 40.97
C LEU A 25 33.21 -5.03 41.72
N SER A 26 32.89 -3.94 41.01
CA SER A 26 32.81 -2.59 41.58
C SER A 26 31.69 -1.71 40.99
N ILE A 27 30.74 -2.28 40.24
CA ILE A 27 29.55 -1.59 39.69
C ILE A 27 28.27 -2.36 40.07
N LEU A 28 28.19 -2.73 41.34
CA LEU A 28 27.01 -3.26 42.02
C LEU A 28 26.99 -2.66 43.43
N LEU A 29 25.80 -2.27 43.91
CA LEU A 29 25.55 -1.57 45.19
C LEU A 29 26.19 -0.15 45.31
N LYS A 30 25.63 0.83 44.59
CA LYS A 30 25.30 2.19 45.08
C LYS A 30 24.59 3.00 43.99
N GLY A 31 23.27 3.08 44.06
CA GLY A 31 22.45 3.73 43.02
C GLY A 31 20.95 3.57 43.20
N LEU A 32 20.45 3.58 44.45
CA LEU A 32 19.01 3.52 44.72
C LEU A 32 18.40 4.91 44.50
N PHE A 33 17.98 5.20 43.27
CA PHE A 33 17.18 6.37 42.91
C PHE A 33 15.86 5.93 42.25
N LEU A 34 14.86 6.81 42.30
CA LEU A 34 13.45 6.47 42.08
C LEU A 34 13.21 5.90 40.68
N ILE A 35 12.65 4.70 40.63
CA ILE A 35 12.02 4.16 39.42
C ILE A 35 10.66 4.86 39.28
N ALA A 36 10.63 5.98 38.55
CA ALA A 36 9.39 6.43 37.95
C ALA A 36 8.86 5.33 37.00
N PRO A 37 7.54 5.16 36.83
CA PRO A 37 7.00 4.17 35.92
C PRO A 37 7.32 4.58 34.47
N LEU A 38 8.47 4.11 34.00
CA LEU A 38 8.93 4.27 32.62
C LEU A 38 7.94 3.52 31.73
N HIS A 39 6.91 4.23 31.30
CA HIS A 39 6.04 3.79 30.24
C HIS A 39 6.94 3.67 29.01
N VAL A 40 7.37 2.43 28.75
CA VAL A 40 7.74 2.01 27.41
C VAL A 40 6.46 2.10 26.61
N ILE A 41 6.15 3.32 26.16
CA ILE A 41 5.35 3.53 24.97
C ILE A 41 6.13 2.77 23.91
N ALA A 42 5.67 1.57 23.58
CA ALA A 42 6.04 0.95 22.34
C ALA A 42 5.63 1.98 21.28
N THR A 43 6.62 2.64 20.68
CA THR A 43 6.43 3.33 19.42
C THR A 43 6.19 2.23 18.41
N PHE A 44 4.95 1.76 18.36
CA PHE A 44 4.43 1.04 17.21
C PHE A 44 4.85 1.86 15.99
N PRO A 45 5.41 1.24 14.94
CA PRO A 45 5.62 1.96 13.70
C PRO A 45 4.27 2.57 13.29
N GLU A 46 4.31 3.81 12.80
CA GLU A 46 3.16 4.47 12.18
C GLU A 46 2.45 3.46 11.24
N PRO A 47 1.11 3.35 11.28
CA PRO A 47 0.41 2.38 10.44
C PRO A 47 0.79 2.62 8.97
N VAL A 48 1.30 1.57 8.32
CA VAL A 48 1.89 1.64 6.97
C VAL A 48 0.91 2.21 5.94
N GLU A 49 -0.39 2.04 6.22
CA GLU A 49 -1.56 2.67 5.58
C GLU A 49 -1.41 4.18 5.30
N ALA A 50 -0.68 4.91 6.16
CA ALA A 50 -0.45 6.34 6.03
C ALA A 50 0.73 6.70 5.10
N GLN A 51 1.85 5.97 5.20
CA GLN A 51 3.12 6.32 4.54
C GLN A 51 3.16 5.94 3.06
N GLN A 52 2.38 4.94 2.63
CA GLN A 52 2.30 4.49 1.23
C GLN A 52 1.98 5.63 0.25
N CYS A 53 1.08 6.56 0.62
CA CYS A 53 0.70 7.68 -0.25
C CYS A 53 1.59 8.93 -0.10
N GLN A 54 2.57 8.91 0.81
CA GLN A 54 3.55 10.00 0.98
C GLN A 54 4.83 9.77 0.17
N ASN A 55 5.26 8.49 0.04
CA ASN A 55 6.49 8.11 -0.63
C ASN A 55 6.33 8.08 -2.16
N ARG A 56 6.56 9.23 -2.80
CA ARG A 56 6.43 9.42 -4.25
C ARG A 56 7.40 8.54 -5.05
N GLN A 57 6.87 7.79 -6.02
CA GLN A 57 7.34 7.87 -7.40
C GLN A 57 6.13 8.03 -8.34
N ASN A 58 6.33 8.67 -9.49
CA ASN A 58 5.38 8.77 -10.62
C ASN A 58 3.99 9.41 -10.39
N GLY A 59 3.65 9.88 -9.18
CA GLY A 59 2.51 10.80 -8.95
C GLY A 59 1.11 10.17 -8.90
N ILE A 60 1.02 8.84 -8.88
CA ILE A 60 -0.25 8.10 -9.03
C ILE A 60 -1.10 8.08 -7.75
N CYS A 61 -0.53 8.27 -6.55
CA CYS A 61 -1.28 8.32 -5.28
C CYS A 61 -1.42 9.76 -4.77
N LEU A 62 -2.63 10.16 -4.36
CA LEU A 62 -2.93 11.38 -3.62
C LEU A 62 -3.82 11.07 -2.41
N SER A 63 -3.41 11.54 -1.23
CA SER A 63 -4.32 11.66 -0.08
C SER A 63 -5.24 12.85 -0.31
N VAL A 64 -6.56 12.65 -0.25
CA VAL A 64 -7.53 13.72 -0.56
C VAL A 64 -8.21 14.21 0.73
N PRO A 65 -7.73 15.29 1.37
CA PRO A 65 -8.26 15.77 2.65
C PRO A 65 -9.59 16.52 2.55
N THR A 66 -10.05 16.85 1.33
CA THR A 66 -11.26 17.67 1.11
C THR A 66 -12.43 16.86 0.55
N LEU A 67 -12.27 15.55 0.32
CA LEU A 67 -13.36 14.72 -0.20
C LEU A 67 -14.22 14.19 0.96
N GLN A 68 -15.32 14.89 1.21
CA GLN A 68 -16.37 14.47 2.15
C GLN A 68 -17.15 13.26 1.60
N LEU A 69 -16.47 12.11 1.53
CA LEU A 69 -17.13 10.81 1.39
C LEU A 69 -17.95 10.55 2.66
N PRO A 70 -19.20 10.07 2.56
CA PRO A 70 -19.87 9.47 3.70
C PRO A 70 -18.98 8.32 4.20
N GLN A 71 -18.62 8.30 5.48
CA GLN A 71 -17.69 7.29 6.03
C GLN A 71 -18.20 5.86 5.77
N ASN A 72 -19.53 5.68 5.81
CA ASN A 72 -20.25 4.43 5.55
C ASN A 72 -20.83 4.37 4.11
N SER A 73 -20.20 5.03 3.14
CA SER A 73 -20.54 4.90 1.71
C SER A 73 -20.12 3.54 1.17
N ASP A 74 -21.01 2.94 0.37
CA ASP A 74 -20.76 1.70 -0.36
C ASP A 74 -19.68 1.87 -1.45
N VAL A 75 -19.09 0.75 -1.90
CA VAL A 75 -18.04 0.73 -2.94
C VAL A 75 -18.44 1.54 -4.19
N PRO A 76 -19.64 1.35 -4.79
CA PRO A 76 -20.09 2.17 -5.92
C PRO A 76 -20.14 3.67 -5.65
N THR A 77 -20.63 4.12 -4.49
CA THR A 77 -20.69 5.55 -4.14
C THR A 77 -19.31 6.12 -3.87
N ARG A 78 -18.42 5.33 -3.25
CA ARG A 78 -17.03 5.74 -3.01
C ARG A 78 -16.27 5.93 -4.31
N ILE A 79 -16.41 5.01 -5.26
CA ILE A 79 -15.78 5.10 -6.59
C ILE A 79 -16.34 6.29 -7.38
N ARG A 80 -17.67 6.45 -7.46
CA ARG A 80 -18.31 7.63 -8.10
C ARG A 80 -17.77 8.94 -7.53
N ALA A 81 -17.82 9.13 -6.20
CA ALA A 81 -17.47 10.40 -5.59
C ALA A 81 -15.97 10.75 -5.72
N VAL A 82 -15.09 9.73 -5.76
CA VAL A 82 -13.66 9.90 -6.07
C VAL A 82 -13.44 10.27 -7.54
N ASN A 83 -14.17 9.64 -8.46
CA ASN A 83 -14.15 9.95 -9.89
C ASN A 83 -14.68 11.37 -10.17
N ASP A 84 -15.83 11.75 -9.57
CA ASP A 84 -16.38 13.12 -9.59
C ASP A 84 -15.40 14.16 -9.05
N TRP A 85 -14.59 13.80 -8.04
CA TRP A 85 -13.54 14.67 -7.53
C TRP A 85 -12.39 14.82 -8.54
N ALA A 86 -11.94 13.74 -9.18
CA ALA A 86 -10.87 13.79 -10.18
C ALA A 86 -11.22 14.72 -11.35
N PHE A 87 -12.40 14.55 -11.94
CA PHE A 87 -12.90 15.41 -13.02
C PHE A 87 -12.95 16.88 -12.61
N ARG A 88 -13.43 17.19 -11.40
CA ARG A 88 -13.48 18.57 -10.86
C ARG A 88 -12.09 19.17 -10.56
N ASN A 89 -11.06 18.35 -10.46
CA ASN A 89 -9.67 18.78 -10.23
C ASN A 89 -8.79 18.59 -11.49
N GLY A 90 -9.40 18.47 -12.68
CA GLY A 90 -8.69 18.43 -13.98
C GLY A 90 -7.98 17.12 -14.29
N SER A 91 -8.24 16.05 -13.54
CA SER A 91 -7.76 14.70 -13.81
C SER A 91 -8.82 13.90 -14.58
N THR A 92 -8.42 12.87 -15.32
CA THR A 92 -9.33 12.14 -16.21
C THR A 92 -10.13 11.06 -15.49
N VAL A 93 -9.53 10.35 -14.54
CA VAL A 93 -10.19 9.36 -13.67
C VAL A 93 -9.49 9.33 -12.31
N ALA A 94 -10.21 8.91 -11.26
CA ALA A 94 -9.56 8.36 -10.06
C ALA A 94 -10.34 7.17 -9.48
N PHE A 95 -9.68 6.36 -8.66
CA PHE A 95 -10.29 5.29 -7.87
C PHE A 95 -9.72 5.24 -6.43
N PRO A 96 -10.55 4.93 -5.42
CA PRO A 96 -10.10 4.75 -4.04
C PRO A 96 -9.28 3.47 -3.87
N ASN A 97 -8.26 3.51 -3.01
CA ASN A 97 -7.57 2.30 -2.52
C ASN A 97 -8.17 1.70 -1.24
N PHE A 98 -9.26 2.31 -0.74
CA PHE A 98 -10.00 1.91 0.47
C PHE A 98 -9.20 1.93 1.79
N HIS A 99 -8.02 2.56 1.82
CA HIS A 99 -7.38 3.01 3.05
C HIS A 99 -7.90 4.40 3.46
N GLN A 100 -7.84 4.68 4.76
CA GLN A 100 -8.27 5.95 5.35
C GLN A 100 -7.46 6.25 6.63
N ALA A 101 -7.20 7.52 6.91
CA ALA A 101 -6.42 7.95 8.07
C ALA A 101 -6.93 9.31 8.59
N ASP A 102 -6.85 9.56 9.89
CA ASP A 102 -7.11 10.89 10.47
C ASP A 102 -5.82 11.44 11.09
N TYR A 103 -5.34 12.56 10.54
CA TYR A 103 -4.12 13.24 10.98
C TYR A 103 -4.42 14.40 11.95
N GLY A 104 -5.46 14.26 12.78
CA GLY A 104 -5.93 15.29 13.72
C GLY A 104 -6.67 16.45 13.06
N ASN A 105 -7.01 16.32 11.78
CA ASN A 105 -7.72 17.34 10.98
C ASN A 105 -8.95 16.75 10.27
N GLY A 106 -9.37 15.53 10.63
CA GLY A 106 -10.44 14.80 9.99
C GLY A 106 -9.95 13.67 9.08
N LEU A 107 -10.86 12.75 8.79
CA LEU A 107 -10.58 11.56 8.00
C LEU A 107 -10.28 11.90 6.53
N VAL A 108 -9.11 11.49 6.05
CA VAL A 108 -8.71 11.50 4.64
C VAL A 108 -8.76 10.10 4.06
N PHE A 109 -8.87 10.00 2.74
CA PHE A 109 -8.91 8.72 2.02
C PHE A 109 -7.78 8.62 1.01
N GLY A 110 -7.26 7.41 0.82
CA GLY A 110 -6.26 7.11 -0.21
C GLY A 110 -6.92 6.95 -1.58
N VAL A 111 -6.40 7.68 -2.58
CA VAL A 111 -6.93 7.74 -3.94
C VAL A 111 -5.80 7.60 -4.95
N HIS A 112 -6.04 6.78 -5.97
CA HIS A 112 -5.20 6.70 -7.17
C HIS A 112 -5.80 7.55 -8.28
N VAL A 113 -4.98 8.40 -8.89
CA VAL A 113 -5.41 9.38 -9.91
C VAL A 113 -4.72 9.09 -11.23
N LEU A 114 -5.47 9.20 -12.33
CA LEU A 114 -5.04 8.88 -13.68
C LEU A 114 -5.35 10.04 -14.63
N ASP A 115 -4.37 10.41 -15.46
CA ASP A 115 -4.54 11.39 -16.53
C ASP A 115 -4.98 10.75 -17.86
N GLY A 116 -5.28 11.58 -18.85
CA GLY A 116 -5.77 11.16 -20.17
C GLY A 116 -4.73 10.49 -21.07
N THR A 117 -3.48 10.33 -20.61
CA THR A 117 -2.47 9.48 -21.25
C THR A 117 -2.43 8.06 -20.65
N MET A 118 -3.01 7.89 -19.46
CA MET A 118 -3.08 6.63 -18.71
C MET A 118 -4.44 5.93 -18.84
N ALA A 119 -5.53 6.70 -18.90
CA ALA A 119 -6.89 6.17 -18.89
C ALA A 119 -7.87 6.98 -19.75
N ALA A 120 -8.94 6.32 -20.20
CA ALA A 120 -10.09 6.95 -20.85
C ALA A 120 -11.39 6.51 -20.18
N SER A 121 -12.36 7.43 -20.06
CA SER A 121 -13.73 7.11 -19.62
C SER A 121 -14.64 7.01 -20.84
N VAL A 122 -15.41 5.93 -20.95
CA VAL A 122 -16.35 5.65 -22.05
C VAL A 122 -17.70 5.15 -21.53
N ASP A 123 -18.77 5.44 -22.26
CA ASP A 123 -20.11 4.94 -21.96
C ASP A 123 -20.38 3.61 -22.68
N VAL A 124 -20.71 2.55 -21.94
CA VAL A 124 -21.00 1.23 -22.49
C VAL A 124 -22.45 0.84 -22.18
N PRO A 125 -23.28 0.47 -23.17
CA PRO A 125 -24.65 0.00 -22.92
C PRO A 125 -24.64 -1.21 -21.97
N ILE A 126 -25.46 -1.15 -20.90
CA ILE A 126 -25.47 -2.19 -19.84
C ILE A 126 -25.82 -3.59 -20.40
N SER A 127 -26.52 -3.65 -21.53
CA SER A 127 -26.78 -4.87 -22.29
C SER A 127 -25.51 -5.53 -22.87
N GLN A 128 -24.49 -4.77 -23.29
CA GLN A 128 -23.21 -5.32 -23.76
C GLN A 128 -22.34 -5.88 -22.62
N LEU A 129 -22.58 -5.40 -21.40
CA LEU A 129 -22.01 -5.92 -20.15
C LEU A 129 -22.80 -7.14 -19.63
N GLY A 130 -23.88 -7.57 -20.29
CA GLY A 130 -24.70 -8.70 -19.84
C GLY A 130 -25.71 -8.37 -18.72
N ASN A 131 -25.92 -7.10 -18.38
CA ASN A 131 -26.78 -6.61 -17.28
C ASN A 131 -26.35 -7.09 -15.88
N PRO A 132 -25.09 -6.82 -15.46
CA PRO A 132 -24.56 -7.27 -14.16
C PRO A 132 -25.35 -6.68 -12.98
N ARG A 133 -25.37 -7.39 -11.85
CA ARG A 133 -26.25 -7.07 -10.70
C ARG A 133 -25.52 -6.76 -9.40
N THR A 134 -24.39 -7.40 -9.12
CA THR A 134 -23.53 -7.08 -7.96
C THR A 134 -22.43 -6.10 -8.33
N VAL A 135 -21.61 -5.70 -7.35
CA VAL A 135 -20.39 -4.90 -7.57
C VAL A 135 -19.37 -5.75 -8.33
N GLU A 136 -19.17 -6.99 -7.88
CA GLU A 136 -18.24 -7.95 -8.46
C GLU A 136 -18.62 -8.38 -9.88
N ASP A 137 -19.92 -8.47 -10.19
CA ASP A 137 -20.36 -8.72 -11.57
C ASP A 137 -20.03 -7.53 -12.49
N GLN A 138 -20.10 -6.29 -11.99
CA GLN A 138 -19.75 -5.11 -12.78
C GLN A 138 -18.25 -5.05 -13.06
N PHE A 139 -17.39 -5.37 -12.08
CA PHE A 139 -15.94 -5.48 -12.31
C PHE A 139 -15.60 -6.57 -13.34
N ARG A 140 -16.12 -7.78 -13.18
CA ARG A 140 -15.95 -8.87 -14.16
C ARG A 140 -16.45 -8.48 -15.55
N ALA A 141 -17.72 -8.08 -15.66
CA ALA A 141 -18.36 -7.81 -16.94
C ALA A 141 -17.67 -6.68 -17.74
N VAL A 142 -17.16 -5.65 -17.04
CA VAL A 142 -16.41 -4.55 -17.65
C VAL A 142 -15.04 -5.01 -18.12
N ASN A 143 -14.30 -5.78 -17.32
CA ASN A 143 -13.00 -6.30 -17.73
C ASN A 143 -13.11 -7.34 -18.87
N ASP A 144 -14.14 -8.19 -18.85
CA ASP A 144 -14.48 -9.13 -19.93
C ASP A 144 -14.91 -8.39 -21.20
N TRP A 145 -15.62 -7.26 -21.08
CA TRP A 145 -15.98 -6.41 -22.21
C TRP A 145 -14.75 -5.71 -22.80
N ALA A 146 -13.87 -5.15 -21.97
CA ALA A 146 -12.64 -4.51 -22.42
C ALA A 146 -11.71 -5.51 -23.15
N SER A 147 -11.53 -6.70 -22.58
CA SER A 147 -10.75 -7.80 -23.18
C SER A 147 -11.29 -8.19 -24.57
N ARG A 148 -12.61 -8.28 -24.73
CA ARG A 148 -13.28 -8.53 -26.02
C ARG A 148 -13.15 -7.36 -27.02
N ASN A 149 -12.90 -6.14 -26.54
CA ASN A 149 -12.72 -4.92 -27.34
C ASN A 149 -11.25 -4.47 -27.37
N HIS A 150 -10.29 -5.40 -27.31
CA HIS A 150 -8.85 -5.17 -27.46
C HIS A 150 -8.19 -4.24 -26.42
N ASN A 151 -8.85 -3.99 -25.29
CA ASN A 151 -8.30 -3.24 -24.15
C ASN A 151 -7.84 -4.23 -23.06
N SER A 152 -6.72 -3.94 -22.39
CA SER A 152 -6.08 -4.93 -21.50
C SER A 152 -6.63 -5.01 -20.09
N VAL A 153 -7.12 -3.89 -19.54
CA VAL A 153 -7.75 -3.82 -18.21
C VAL A 153 -8.81 -2.71 -18.22
N ALA A 154 -9.93 -2.93 -17.54
CA ALA A 154 -10.94 -1.89 -17.33
C ALA A 154 -11.69 -2.06 -15.99
N PHE A 155 -12.30 -0.97 -15.52
CA PHE A 155 -13.17 -1.00 -14.34
C PHE A 155 -14.39 -0.06 -14.46
N PRO A 156 -15.54 -0.38 -13.81
CA PRO A 156 -16.67 0.51 -13.73
C PRO A 156 -16.36 1.75 -12.88
N ASN A 157 -16.70 2.96 -13.36
CA ASN A 157 -16.74 4.16 -12.51
C ASN A 157 -18.08 4.28 -11.73
N PHE A 158 -19.00 3.34 -11.94
CA PHE A 158 -20.34 3.25 -11.33
C PHE A 158 -21.29 4.44 -11.59
N HIS A 159 -20.97 5.33 -12.53
CA HIS A 159 -21.95 6.25 -13.11
C HIS A 159 -22.83 5.51 -14.13
N GLN A 160 -24.06 5.96 -14.29
CA GLN A 160 -24.99 5.47 -15.31
C GLN A 160 -25.77 6.64 -15.90
N ALA A 161 -26.07 6.57 -17.19
CA ALA A 161 -26.86 7.57 -17.92
C ALA A 161 -27.84 6.89 -18.88
N ASN A 162 -28.86 7.61 -19.34
CA ASN A 162 -29.76 7.15 -20.39
C ASN A 162 -30.11 8.31 -21.31
N TYR A 163 -29.55 8.28 -22.52
CA TYR A 163 -29.72 9.33 -23.54
C TYR A 163 -30.89 9.03 -24.50
N GLY A 164 -31.92 8.33 -24.02
CA GLY A 164 -33.10 7.93 -24.80
C GLY A 164 -32.95 6.61 -25.59
N SER A 165 -31.74 6.06 -25.67
CA SER A 165 -31.45 4.78 -26.34
C SER A 165 -31.20 3.61 -25.35
N GLY A 166 -31.58 3.77 -24.09
CA GLY A 166 -31.33 2.81 -23.01
C GLY A 166 -30.15 3.21 -22.11
N THR A 167 -29.94 2.44 -21.04
CA THR A 167 -28.96 2.78 -20.00
C THR A 167 -27.54 2.37 -20.39
N VAL A 168 -26.62 3.32 -20.32
CA VAL A 168 -25.17 3.10 -20.37
C VAL A 168 -24.58 3.14 -18.95
N ALA A 169 -23.49 2.42 -18.74
CA ALA A 169 -22.64 2.51 -17.55
C ALA A 169 -21.27 3.08 -17.95
N GLY A 170 -20.73 3.93 -17.09
CA GLY A 170 -19.40 4.51 -17.27
C GLY A 170 -18.30 3.50 -16.98
N VAL A 171 -17.43 3.30 -17.95
CA VAL A 171 -16.30 2.36 -17.95
C VAL A 171 -15.00 3.12 -18.09
N VAL A 172 -14.04 2.81 -17.23
CA VAL A 172 -12.65 3.26 -17.34
C VAL A 172 -11.86 2.20 -18.10
N LEU A 173 -11.28 2.59 -19.23
CA LEU A 173 -10.28 1.82 -19.96
C LEU A 173 -8.88 2.26 -19.51
N LEU A 174 -8.00 1.31 -19.22
CA LEU A 174 -6.59 1.57 -18.92
C LEU A 174 -5.70 1.26 -20.13
N ASP A 175 -4.68 2.09 -20.33
CA ASP A 175 -3.71 1.89 -21.41
C ASP A 175 -2.90 0.58 -21.21
N ASN A 176 -2.80 -0.22 -22.27
CA ASN A 176 -2.19 -1.55 -22.24
C ASN A 176 -0.66 -1.55 -22.03
N ARG A 177 -0.01 -0.38 -22.10
CA ARG A 177 1.42 -0.22 -21.80
C ARG A 177 1.68 -0.09 -20.29
N ILE A 178 0.66 0.26 -19.50
CA ILE A 178 0.78 0.47 -18.05
C ILE A 178 -0.01 -0.54 -17.21
N ALA A 179 -1.09 -1.12 -17.73
CA ALA A 179 -1.98 -2.01 -17.00
C ALA A 179 -1.97 -3.45 -17.53
N ARG A 180 -2.11 -4.43 -16.63
CA ARG A 180 -2.22 -5.86 -16.94
C ARG A 180 -3.15 -6.56 -15.93
N SER A 181 -3.80 -7.64 -16.35
CA SER A 181 -4.49 -8.55 -15.43
C SER A 181 -3.49 -9.56 -14.85
N ILE A 182 -3.69 -9.97 -13.60
CA ILE A 182 -2.87 -10.95 -12.86
C ILE A 182 -3.79 -11.76 -11.95
N ASP A 183 -3.72 -13.08 -12.03
CA ASP A 183 -4.38 -13.97 -11.05
C ASP A 183 -3.54 -14.04 -9.77
N VAL A 184 -4.12 -13.62 -8.64
CA VAL A 184 -3.47 -13.66 -7.32
C VAL A 184 -4.21 -14.64 -6.40
N PRO A 185 -3.53 -15.61 -5.77
CA PRO A 185 -4.17 -16.52 -4.82
C PRO A 185 -4.78 -15.78 -3.62
N MET A 186 -6.03 -16.11 -3.27
CA MET A 186 -6.75 -15.54 -2.12
C MET A 186 -5.97 -15.67 -0.80
N SER A 187 -5.10 -16.68 -0.67
CA SER A 187 -4.19 -16.87 0.46
C SER A 187 -3.06 -15.85 0.55
N GLU A 188 -2.56 -15.33 -0.58
CA GLU A 188 -1.56 -14.25 -0.60
C GLU A 188 -2.18 -12.90 -0.22
N LEU A 189 -3.47 -12.73 -0.47
CA LEU A 189 -4.26 -11.56 -0.08
C LEU A 189 -4.70 -11.60 1.40
N GLY A 190 -4.39 -12.67 2.15
CA GLY A 190 -4.80 -12.83 3.55
C GLY A 190 -6.24 -13.33 3.76
N ASN A 191 -6.92 -13.78 2.70
CA ASN A 191 -8.32 -14.23 2.69
C ASN A 191 -9.37 -13.17 3.10
N PRO A 192 -9.38 -11.98 2.46
CA PRO A 192 -10.38 -10.93 2.64
C PRO A 192 -11.81 -11.43 2.35
N ARG A 193 -12.78 -10.89 3.11
CA ARG A 193 -14.18 -11.33 3.12
C ARG A 193 -15.13 -10.29 2.53
N THR A 194 -14.89 -9.00 2.75
CA THR A 194 -15.66 -7.92 2.10
C THR A 194 -15.04 -7.49 0.77
N VAL A 195 -15.74 -6.62 0.03
CA VAL A 195 -15.20 -5.99 -1.18
C VAL A 195 -14.06 -5.04 -0.81
N GLU A 196 -14.27 -4.18 0.18
CA GLU A 196 -13.30 -3.17 0.65
C GLU A 196 -12.02 -3.81 1.20
N GLU A 197 -12.13 -4.97 1.84
CA GLU A 197 -10.98 -5.78 2.26
C GLU A 197 -10.19 -6.33 1.07
N ARG A 198 -10.86 -6.78 0.00
CA ARG A 198 -10.16 -7.19 -1.25
C ARG A 198 -9.44 -6.02 -1.90
N PHE A 199 -10.08 -4.85 -1.99
CA PHE A 199 -9.45 -3.66 -2.57
C PHE A 199 -8.15 -3.27 -1.84
N ARG A 200 -8.16 -3.21 -0.50
CA ARG A 200 -6.93 -2.97 0.27
C ARG A 200 -5.89 -4.06 0.05
N ALA A 201 -6.26 -5.33 0.26
CA ALA A 201 -5.32 -6.45 0.17
C ALA A 201 -4.67 -6.58 -1.23
N VAL A 202 -5.44 -6.38 -2.30
CA VAL A 202 -4.93 -6.40 -3.69
C VAL A 202 -4.03 -5.19 -3.96
N ASN A 203 -4.34 -4.01 -3.42
CA ASN A 203 -3.50 -2.82 -3.55
C ASN A 203 -2.19 -2.92 -2.73
N GLU A 204 -2.25 -3.48 -1.52
CA GLU A 204 -1.08 -3.81 -0.70
C GLU A 204 -0.17 -4.83 -1.40
N TRP A 205 -0.74 -5.95 -1.87
CA TRP A 205 -0.01 -6.97 -2.63
C TRP A 205 0.65 -6.38 -3.88
N ALA A 206 -0.07 -5.52 -4.62
CA ALA A 206 0.45 -4.86 -5.80
C ALA A 206 1.63 -3.93 -5.47
N THR A 207 1.51 -3.13 -4.41
CA THR A 207 2.57 -2.25 -3.90
C THR A 207 3.82 -3.05 -3.48
N ILE A 208 3.64 -4.16 -2.77
CA ILE A 208 4.71 -5.08 -2.36
C ILE A 208 5.42 -5.70 -3.57
N ASN A 209 4.68 -6.01 -4.64
CA ASN A 209 5.21 -6.57 -5.89
C ASN A 209 5.66 -5.51 -6.91
N GLY A 210 5.78 -4.24 -6.52
CA GLY A 210 6.36 -3.17 -7.35
C GLY A 210 5.41 -2.51 -8.36
N TYR A 211 4.11 -2.76 -8.28
CA TYR A 211 3.08 -2.06 -9.03
C TYR A 211 2.59 -0.82 -8.26
N SER A 212 2.13 0.22 -8.96
CA SER A 212 1.72 1.48 -8.30
C SER A 212 0.30 1.48 -7.71
N ALA A 213 -0.55 0.53 -8.13
CA ALA A 213 -1.92 0.33 -7.64
C ALA A 213 -2.49 -1.00 -8.19
N ALA A 214 -3.58 -1.51 -7.60
CA ALA A 214 -4.43 -2.56 -8.19
C ALA A 214 -5.87 -2.58 -7.61
N PHE A 215 -6.76 -3.39 -8.19
CA PHE A 215 -8.16 -3.58 -7.79
C PHE A 215 -8.69 -4.96 -8.21
N SER A 216 -9.86 -5.38 -7.69
CA SER A 216 -10.54 -6.66 -8.02
C SER A 216 -12.07 -6.60 -7.90
#